data_AF-A0A8K0CQF3-F1
#
_entry.id   AF-A0A8K0CQF3-F1
#
_cell.length_a   1.000
_cell.length_b   1.000
_cell.length_c   1.000
_cell.angle_alpha   90.00
_cell.angle_beta   90.00
_cell.angle_gamma   90.00
#
_symmetry.space_group_name_H-M   'P 1'
#
loop_
_entity.id
_entity.type
_entity.pdbx_description
1 polymer ?
#
loop_
_entity_poly.entity_id
_entity_poly.type
_entity_poly.pdbx_seq_one_letter_code
_entity_poly.pdbx_strand_id
1 'polypeptide(L)'
;VKVNQAAFRSRESPYRMLEVDEAQNIIFTTCLQDKSIEVIDITQSLNRVLAEDVYAKDPLPPFNASIKDGYAVKAADGAGIRTVRDVVAAGDTV
;
A
#
# COMPACT_ATOMS: atom_id res chain seq x y z
N VAL A 1 44.21 -49.68 11.48
CA VAL A 1 43.28 -48.92 12.35
C VAL A 1 42.75 -47.75 11.54
N LYS A 2 41.45 -47.69 11.21
CA LYS A 2 40.86 -46.54 10.50
C LYS A 2 40.73 -45.40 11.49
N VAL A 3 41.60 -44.40 11.39
CA VAL A 3 41.59 -43.23 12.26
C VAL A 3 40.34 -42.42 11.90
N ASN A 4 39.45 -42.20 12.87
CA ASN A 4 38.20 -41.51 12.64
C ASN A 4 38.50 -40.02 12.39
N GLN A 5 38.34 -39.55 11.15
CA GLN A 5 38.64 -38.17 10.74
C GLN A 5 37.89 -37.11 11.57
N ALA A 6 36.81 -37.50 12.26
CA ALA A 6 36.12 -36.66 13.21
C ALA A 6 37.04 -36.12 14.33
N ALA A 7 38.11 -36.85 14.70
CA ALA A 7 39.04 -36.46 15.75
C ALA A 7 39.95 -35.27 15.38
N PHE A 8 40.07 -34.93 14.08
CA PHE A 8 40.94 -33.86 13.59
C PHE A 8 40.17 -32.60 13.17
N ARG A 9 38.87 -32.52 13.45
CA ARG A 9 38.07 -31.32 13.17
C ARG A 9 38.40 -30.23 14.19
N SER A 10 38.59 -29.00 13.75
CA SER A 10 38.69 -27.85 14.66
C SER A 10 37.46 -27.81 15.57
N ARG A 11 37.70 -27.78 16.88
CA ARG A 11 36.65 -27.73 17.91
C ARG A 11 36.14 -26.31 18.16
N GLU A 12 36.80 -25.34 17.54
CA GLU A 12 36.48 -23.92 17.61
C GLU A 12 36.14 -23.42 16.21
N SER A 13 35.19 -22.49 16.16
CA SER A 13 34.78 -21.86 14.91
C SER A 13 35.94 -21.01 14.36
N PRO A 14 36.26 -21.08 13.05
CA PRO A 14 37.21 -20.17 12.42
C PRO A 14 36.66 -18.74 12.29
N TYR A 15 35.36 -18.55 12.54
CA TYR A 15 34.69 -17.25 12.57
C TYR A 15 34.43 -16.81 14.00
N ARG A 16 34.71 -15.54 14.29
CA ARG A 16 34.38 -14.93 15.59
C ARG A 16 32.87 -14.95 15.84
N MET A 17 32.49 -15.06 17.10
CA MET A 17 31.12 -14.80 17.53
C MET A 17 30.80 -13.32 17.33
N LEU A 18 29.58 -13.03 16.87
CA LEU A 18 29.08 -11.67 16.69
C LEU A 18 27.94 -11.45 17.69
N GLU A 19 27.86 -10.22 18.20
CA GLU A 19 26.66 -9.78 18.90
C GLU A 19 25.50 -9.67 17.90
N VAL A 20 24.28 -9.86 18.39
CA VAL A 20 23.08 -9.89 17.53
C VAL A 20 22.94 -8.59 16.72
N ASP A 21 23.17 -7.44 17.37
CA ASP A 21 23.08 -6.13 16.71
C ASP A 21 24.13 -5.96 15.62
N GLU A 22 25.35 -6.49 15.84
CA GLU A 22 26.41 -6.47 14.84
C GLU A 22 26.05 -7.34 13.63
N ALA A 23 25.50 -8.54 13.87
CA ALA A 23 25.05 -9.43 12.82
C ALA A 23 23.91 -8.80 12.00
N GLN A 24 22.94 -8.17 12.66
CA GLN A 24 21.84 -7.46 11.99
C GLN A 24 22.34 -6.30 11.13
N ASN A 25 23.26 -5.49 11.65
CA ASN A 25 23.86 -4.37 10.90
C ASN A 25 24.60 -4.86 9.65
N ILE A 26 25.34 -5.97 9.74
CA ILE A 26 26.01 -6.55 8.58
C ILE A 26 24.98 -7.00 7.53
N ILE A 27 23.89 -7.66 7.96
CA ILE A 27 22.81 -8.08 7.06
C ILE A 27 22.17 -6.86 6.38
N PHE A 28 21.76 -5.85 7.16
CA PHE A 28 21.09 -4.66 6.61
C PHE A 28 22.00 -3.83 5.71
N THR A 29 23.32 -3.81 5.93
CA THR A 29 24.24 -3.06 5.07
C THR A 29 24.64 -3.84 3.82
N THR A 30 24.80 -5.16 3.91
CA THR A 30 25.30 -5.99 2.81
C THR A 30 24.17 -6.45 1.88
N CYS A 31 22.96 -6.67 2.41
CA CYS A 31 21.83 -7.19 1.64
C CYS A 31 20.93 -6.11 1.02
N LEU A 32 21.34 -4.84 1.03
CA LEU A 32 20.64 -3.79 0.28
C LEU A 32 20.89 -4.01 -1.22
N GLN A 33 20.06 -4.85 -1.83
CA GLN A 33 19.99 -4.94 -3.28
C GLN A 33 19.50 -3.62 -3.87
N ASP A 34 20.03 -3.27 -5.04
CA ASP A 34 19.47 -2.22 -5.89
C ASP A 34 17.98 -2.49 -6.08
N LYS A 35 17.15 -1.57 -5.58
CA LYS A 35 15.70 -1.68 -5.70
C LYS A 35 15.34 -1.43 -7.16
N SER A 36 15.22 -2.52 -7.93
CA SER A 36 14.69 -2.44 -9.28
C SER A 36 13.24 -2.00 -9.21
N ILE A 37 12.93 -0.92 -9.93
CA ILE A 37 11.56 -0.43 -10.09
C ILE A 37 10.99 -1.08 -11.33
N GLU A 38 9.74 -1.51 -11.25
CA GLU A 38 8.98 -1.98 -12.41
C GLU A 38 7.59 -1.36 -12.41
N VAL A 39 7.03 -1.19 -13.60
CA VAL A 39 5.63 -0.78 -13.79
C VAL A 39 4.81 -2.05 -13.96
N ILE A 40 3.82 -2.23 -13.08
CA ILE A 40 2.95 -3.40 -13.04
C ILE A 40 1.49 -2.96 -13.06
N ASP A 41 0.59 -3.88 -13.37
CA ASP A 41 -0.85 -3.64 -13.24
C ASP A 41 -1.27 -3.56 -11.77
N ILE A 42 -2.28 -2.73 -11.46
CA ILE A 42 -2.77 -2.55 -10.08
C ILE A 42 -3.31 -3.83 -9.47
N THR A 43 -3.84 -4.75 -10.27
CA THR A 43 -4.30 -6.07 -9.80
C THR A 43 -3.15 -6.96 -9.32
N GLN A 44 -1.92 -6.65 -9.71
CA GLN A 44 -0.70 -7.37 -9.33
C GLN A 44 0.11 -6.64 -8.24
N SER A 45 -0.38 -5.49 -7.74
CA SER A 45 0.38 -4.64 -6.82
C SER A 45 0.28 -5.05 -5.35
N LEU A 46 -0.54 -6.06 -5.01
CA LEU A 46 -0.68 -6.54 -3.64
C LEU A 46 0.66 -7.04 -3.09
N ASN A 47 1.00 -6.64 -1.86
CA ASN A 47 2.28 -6.95 -1.18
C ASN A 47 3.54 -6.36 -1.86
N ARG A 48 3.39 -5.41 -2.77
CA ARG A 48 4.50 -4.63 -3.33
C ARG A 48 4.73 -3.35 -2.50
N VAL A 49 5.91 -2.75 -2.67
CA VAL A 49 6.24 -1.45 -2.09
C VAL A 49 6.21 -0.40 -3.20
N LEU A 50 5.52 0.73 -2.96
CA LEU A 50 5.49 1.83 -3.91
C LEU A 50 6.90 2.40 -4.11
N ALA A 51 7.27 2.62 -5.37
CA ALA A 51 8.54 3.22 -5.74
C ALA A 51 8.48 4.76 -5.75
N GLU A 52 7.28 5.33 -5.86
CA GLU A 52 7.02 6.78 -5.90
C GLU A 52 5.69 7.12 -5.20
N ASP A 53 5.51 8.39 -4.86
CA ASP A 53 4.27 8.92 -4.30
C ASP A 53 3.16 8.94 -5.35
N VAL A 54 1.91 8.72 -4.91
CA VAL A 54 0.72 8.74 -5.78
C VAL A 54 -0.19 9.91 -5.41
N TYR A 55 -0.50 10.76 -6.37
CA TYR A 55 -1.35 11.94 -6.19
C TYR A 55 -2.69 11.78 -6.91
N ALA A 56 -3.77 12.27 -6.30
CA ALA A 56 -5.07 12.36 -6.96
C ALA A 56 -5.01 13.39 -8.10
N LYS A 57 -5.43 12.97 -9.29
CA LYS A 57 -5.52 13.87 -10.46
C LYS A 57 -6.79 14.72 -10.42
N ASP A 58 -7.86 14.19 -9.84
CA ASP A 58 -9.19 14.79 -9.80
C ASP A 58 -9.75 14.76 -8.38
N PRO A 59 -10.62 15.73 -8.00
CA PRO A 59 -11.36 15.66 -6.75
C PRO A 59 -12.37 14.50 -6.77
N LEU A 60 -12.62 13.92 -5.60
CA LEU A 60 -13.62 12.86 -5.43
C LEU A 60 -14.59 13.25 -4.30
N PRO A 61 -15.88 13.51 -4.60
CA PRO A 61 -16.51 13.44 -5.93
C PRO A 61 -16.09 14.61 -6.85
N PRO A 62 -16.08 14.42 -8.18
CA PRO A 62 -15.73 15.48 -9.13
C PRO A 62 -16.83 16.54 -9.31
N PHE A 63 -17.99 16.35 -8.68
CA PHE A 63 -19.13 17.26 -8.68
C PHE A 63 -19.88 17.14 -7.34
N ASN A 64 -20.83 18.04 -7.09
CA ASN A 64 -21.68 17.99 -5.91
C ASN A 64 -22.66 16.80 -6.01
N ALA A 65 -22.24 15.64 -5.49
CA ALA A 65 -23.03 14.43 -5.48
C ALA A 65 -23.94 14.38 -4.25
N SER A 66 -25.19 13.89 -4.43
CA SER A 66 -26.05 13.58 -3.29
C SER A 66 -25.50 12.36 -2.55
N ILE A 67 -25.53 12.41 -1.21
CA ILE A 67 -25.18 11.30 -0.33
C ILE A 67 -26.40 10.37 -0.09
N LYS A 68 -27.60 10.82 -0.49
CA LYS A 68 -28.88 10.19 -0.18
C LYS A 68 -29.76 10.09 -1.41
N ASP A 69 -30.65 9.11 -1.38
CA ASP A 69 -31.84 9.10 -2.24
C ASP A 69 -32.87 10.05 -1.64
N GLY A 70 -33.29 11.05 -2.41
CA GLY A 70 -34.20 12.08 -1.91
C GLY A 70 -34.37 13.23 -2.90
N TYR A 71 -34.77 14.39 -2.38
CA TYR A 71 -35.05 15.58 -3.19
C TYR A 71 -34.02 16.67 -2.90
N ALA A 72 -33.47 17.26 -3.96
CA ALA A 72 -32.70 18.49 -3.84
C ALA A 72 -33.66 19.64 -3.47
N VAL A 73 -33.44 20.24 -2.31
CA VAL A 73 -34.26 21.34 -1.79
C VAL A 73 -33.40 22.54 -1.44
N LYS A 74 -34.00 23.73 -1.47
CA LYS A 74 -33.39 24.91 -0.85
C LYS A 74 -33.75 24.90 0.62
N ALA A 75 -32.73 24.90 1.50
CA ALA A 75 -32.95 24.85 2.94
C ALA A 75 -33.84 26.01 3.45
N ALA A 76 -33.73 27.19 2.82
CA ALA A 76 -34.53 28.36 3.17
C ALA A 76 -36.05 28.22 2.90
N ASP A 77 -36.46 27.30 2.03
CA ASP A 77 -37.89 27.12 1.70
C ASP A 77 -38.68 26.46 2.84
N GLY A 78 -37.99 25.82 3.81
CA GLY A 78 -38.62 25.15 4.95
C GLY A 78 -39.57 24.00 4.58
N ALA A 79 -40.41 23.61 5.53
CA ALA A 79 -41.37 22.51 5.34
C ALA A 79 -42.54 22.91 4.44
N GLY A 80 -43.09 21.94 3.71
CA GLY A 80 -44.33 22.08 2.95
C GLY A 80 -44.38 21.21 1.71
N ILE A 81 -45.52 21.24 1.02
CA ILE A 81 -45.72 20.50 -0.22
C ILE A 81 -44.99 21.19 -1.36
N ARG A 82 -44.30 20.42 -2.21
CA ARG A 82 -43.54 20.91 -3.37
C ARG A 82 -43.83 20.02 -4.58
N THR A 83 -43.76 20.62 -5.76
CA THR A 83 -43.84 19.89 -7.03
C THR A 83 -42.42 19.50 -7.47
N VAL A 84 -42.22 18.23 -7.80
CA VAL A 84 -40.95 17.74 -8.34
C VAL A 84 -40.79 18.30 -9.75
N ARG A 85 -39.69 19.04 -9.98
CA ARG A 85 -39.42 19.65 -11.29
C ARG A 85 -38.72 18.69 -12.24
N ASP A 86 -37.77 17.92 -11.71
CA ASP A 86 -36.91 17.06 -12.50
C ASP A 86 -36.38 15.90 -11.64
N VAL A 87 -35.79 14.91 -12.30
CA VAL A 87 -35.13 13.75 -11.69
C VAL A 87 -33.69 13.69 -12.20
N VAL A 88 -32.73 13.63 -11.29
CA VAL A 88 -31.30 13.47 -11.62
C VAL A 88 -30.82 12.19 -10.97
N ALA A 89 -30.44 11.21 -11.79
CA ALA A 89 -29.87 9.93 -11.40
C ALA A 89 -28.34 9.92 -11.61
N ALA A 90 -27.71 8.85 -11.14
CA ALA A 90 -26.28 8.65 -11.34
C ALA A 90 -25.95 8.52 -12.84
N GLY A 91 -25.03 9.34 -13.32
CA GLY A 91 -24.57 9.33 -14.71
C GLY A 91 -25.34 10.24 -15.66
N ASP A 92 -26.41 10.89 -15.20
CA ASP A 92 -27.13 11.88 -16.02
C ASP A 92 -26.22 13.08 -16.34
N THR A 93 -26.21 13.47 -17.61
CA THR A 93 -25.57 14.71 -18.06
C THR A 93 -26.56 15.84 -17.84
N VAL A 94 -26.46 16.49 -16.68
CA VAL A 94 -27.20 17.73 -16.39
C VAL A 94 -26.57 18.91 -17.12
#